data_AF-A0A930V7X7-F1
#
_entry.id   AF-A0A930V7X7-F1
#
_cell.length_a   1.000
_cell.length_b   1.000
_cell.length_c   1.000
_cell.angle_alpha   90.00
_cell.angle_beta   90.00
_cell.angle_gamma   90.00
#
_symmetry.space_group_name_H-M   'P 1'
#
loop_
_entity.id
_entity.type
_entity.pdbx_description
1 polymer ?
#
loop_
_entity_poly.entity_id
_entity_poly.type
_entity_poly.pdbx_seq_one_letter_code
_entity_poly.pdbx_strand_id
1 'polypeptide(L)'
;MTDIDGIDIAHELGQVEAHWTPRVVGQVNDQYVKVAKLLGELVWHAHDAEDEMFLVVSGRLRIQLPGDQEVVLGPGQFHVVPRGVQHNPIADEEVQIVLIETVTTAHTGDVVVEGTVPVERQLGAFR
;
A
#
# COMPACT_ATOMS: atom_id res chain seq x y z
N MET A 1 22.79 19.48 14.64
CA MET A 1 22.87 18.22 13.87
C MET A 1 21.45 17.82 13.60
N THR A 2 21.10 17.54 12.35
CA THR A 2 19.87 16.81 12.06
C THR A 2 20.12 15.38 12.51
N ASP A 3 19.32 14.84 13.43
CA ASP A 3 19.39 13.41 13.74
C ASP A 3 19.07 12.63 12.46
N ILE A 4 19.90 11.63 12.16
CA ILE A 4 19.74 10.73 11.02
C ILE A 4 19.34 9.39 11.60
N ASP A 5 18.07 9.28 11.97
CA ASP A 5 17.50 8.05 12.53
C ASP A 5 16.86 7.20 11.44
N GLY A 6 16.85 5.89 11.64
CA GLY A 6 16.14 4.96 10.76
C GLY A 6 14.63 5.00 11.02
N ILE A 7 13.85 4.67 9.99
CA ILE A 7 12.40 4.45 10.13
C ILE A 7 12.15 3.02 10.60
N ASP A 8 11.53 2.88 11.77
CA ASP A 8 11.04 1.58 12.28
C ASP A 8 9.64 1.30 11.71
N ILE A 9 9.58 0.41 10.72
CA ILE A 9 8.33 0.00 10.07
C ILE A 9 7.33 -0.58 11.08
N ALA A 10 7.78 -1.32 12.10
CA ALA A 10 6.87 -1.87 13.10
C ALA A 10 6.27 -0.77 13.97
N HIS A 11 7.06 0.25 14.33
CA HIS A 11 6.56 1.42 15.02
C HIS A 11 5.52 2.18 14.19
N GLU A 12 5.83 2.47 12.92
CA GLU A 12 4.92 3.22 12.03
C GLU A 12 3.61 2.47 11.77
N LEU A 13 3.66 1.14 11.57
CA LEU A 13 2.48 0.29 11.50
C LEU A 13 1.68 0.31 12.80
N GLY A 14 2.34 0.42 13.96
CA GLY A 14 1.70 0.62 15.25
C GLY A 14 0.86 1.91 15.34
N GLN A 15 1.18 2.92 14.52
CA GLN A 15 0.44 4.18 14.45
C GLN A 15 -0.70 4.18 13.42
N VAL A 16 -0.87 3.11 12.62
CA VAL A 16 -1.99 2.98 11.68
C VAL A 16 -3.19 2.40 12.43
N GLU A 17 -4.21 3.22 12.67
CA GLU A 17 -5.40 2.83 13.44
C GLU A 17 -6.52 2.25 12.56
N ALA A 18 -6.70 2.78 11.35
CA ALA A 18 -7.76 2.39 10.42
C ALA A 18 -7.21 1.53 9.28
N HIS A 19 -7.97 0.48 8.90
CA HIS A 19 -7.66 -0.30 7.71
C HIS A 19 -7.81 0.55 6.43
N TRP A 20 -7.11 0.16 5.37
CA TRP A 20 -7.16 0.82 4.05
C TRP A 20 -6.83 2.32 4.09
N THR A 21 -6.09 2.75 5.12
CA THR A 21 -5.63 4.12 5.27
C THR A 21 -4.10 4.12 5.24
N PRO A 22 -3.49 4.11 4.04
CA PRO A 22 -2.05 4.11 3.91
C PRO A 22 -1.46 5.40 4.47
N ARG A 23 -0.30 5.28 5.10
CA ARG A 23 0.47 6.40 5.67
C ARG A 23 1.86 6.42 5.04
N VAL A 24 2.24 7.57 4.47
CA VAL A 24 3.58 7.78 3.93
C VAL A 24 4.58 7.93 5.08
N VAL A 25 5.65 7.15 5.04
CA VAL A 25 6.71 7.10 6.08
C VAL A 25 8.09 7.43 5.53
N GLY A 26 8.22 7.59 4.21
CA GLY A 26 9.47 7.90 3.56
C GLY A 26 9.26 8.26 2.09
N GLN A 27 10.30 8.83 1.48
CA GLN A 27 10.31 9.14 0.06
C GLN A 27 11.69 8.86 -0.52
N VAL A 28 11.71 8.14 -1.65
CA VAL A 28 12.91 7.87 -2.45
C VAL A 28 12.68 8.49 -3.83
N ASN A 29 13.33 9.63 -4.10
CA ASN A 29 13.09 10.42 -5.32
C ASN A 29 11.59 10.76 -5.49
N ASP A 30 10.95 10.21 -6.51
CA ASP A 30 9.53 10.37 -6.85
C ASP A 30 8.67 9.17 -6.39
N GLN A 31 9.19 8.34 -5.50
CA GLN A 31 8.48 7.19 -4.92
C GLN A 31 8.20 7.42 -3.43
N TYR A 32 6.97 7.18 -3.01
CA TYR A 32 6.63 7.09 -1.59
C TYR A 32 6.88 5.67 -1.09
N VAL A 33 7.35 5.60 0.16
CA VAL A 33 7.27 4.38 0.98
C VAL A 33 6.11 4.59 1.94
N LYS A 34 5.10 3.71 1.88
CA LYS A 34 3.91 3.81 2.74
C LYS A 34 3.76 2.54 3.57
N VAL A 35 3.09 2.67 4.72
CA VAL A 35 2.64 1.52 5.53
C VAL A 35 1.12 1.50 5.57
N ALA A 36 0.53 0.31 5.60
CA ALA A 36 -0.92 0.15 5.71
C ALA A 36 -1.28 -1.15 6.44
N LYS A 37 -2.49 -1.18 7.01
CA LYS A 37 -3.17 -2.39 7.49
C LYS A 37 -4.37 -2.66 6.60
N LEU A 38 -4.52 -3.88 6.10
CA LEU A 38 -5.66 -4.27 5.27
C LEU A 38 -6.49 -5.35 5.98
N LEU A 39 -7.80 -5.31 5.78
CA LEU A 39 -8.74 -6.33 6.25
C LEU A 39 -9.97 -6.34 5.33
N GLY A 40 -10.40 -7.52 4.91
CA GLY A 40 -11.45 -7.70 3.91
C GLY A 40 -10.98 -7.32 2.51
N GLU A 41 -11.84 -6.65 1.75
CA GLU A 41 -11.55 -6.11 0.41
C GLU A 41 -12.00 -4.65 0.35
N LEU A 42 -11.34 -3.86 -0.52
CA LEU A 42 -11.72 -2.46 -0.75
C LEU A 42 -12.48 -2.33 -2.08
N VAL A 43 -11.78 -2.45 -3.20
CA VAL A 43 -12.35 -2.33 -4.55
C VAL A 43 -11.35 -2.79 -5.61
N TRP A 44 -11.86 -3.33 -6.72
CA TRP A 44 -11.07 -3.49 -7.94
C TRP A 44 -10.68 -2.14 -8.53
N HIS A 45 -9.40 -1.92 -8.80
CA HIS A 45 -8.89 -0.69 -9.37
C HIS A 45 -7.62 -0.93 -10.20
N ALA A 46 -7.12 0.13 -10.85
CA ALA A 46 -5.86 0.15 -11.58
C ALA A 46 -5.24 1.55 -11.48
N HIS A 47 -3.93 1.62 -11.70
CA HIS A 47 -3.20 2.88 -11.88
C HIS A 47 -2.63 2.90 -13.30
N ASP A 48 -3.19 3.72 -14.19
CA ASP A 48 -2.85 3.68 -15.62
C ASP A 48 -1.39 4.05 -15.93
N ALA A 49 -0.80 4.90 -15.09
CA ALA A 49 0.53 5.46 -15.32
C ALA A 49 1.64 4.84 -14.45
N GLU A 50 1.28 4.14 -13.38
CA GLU A 50 2.18 3.88 -12.25
C GLU A 50 2.15 2.42 -11.85
N ASP A 51 3.32 1.87 -11.56
CA ASP A 51 3.42 0.56 -10.93
C ASP A 51 3.17 0.71 -9.42
N GLU A 52 2.65 -0.34 -8.79
CA GLU A 52 2.45 -0.39 -7.34
C GLU A 52 3.07 -1.67 -6.77
N MET A 53 3.91 -1.54 -5.75
CA MET A 53 4.50 -2.69 -5.07
C MET A 53 3.84 -2.94 -3.73
N PHE A 54 3.45 -4.18 -3.47
CA PHE A 54 2.98 -4.68 -2.18
C PHE A 54 4.04 -5.57 -1.55
N LEU A 55 4.56 -5.22 -0.37
CA LEU A 55 5.42 -6.06 0.45
C LEU A 55 4.69 -6.42 1.75
N VAL A 56 4.54 -7.71 2.04
CA VAL A 56 3.90 -8.17 3.27
C VAL A 56 4.90 -8.19 4.43
N VAL A 57 4.55 -7.51 5.52
CA VAL A 57 5.31 -7.50 6.78
C VAL A 57 4.78 -8.59 7.73
N SER A 58 3.46 -8.71 7.86
CA SER A 58 2.80 -9.75 8.66
C SER A 58 1.42 -10.09 8.08
N GLY A 59 0.92 -11.31 8.35
CA GLY A 59 -0.34 -11.82 7.79
C GLY A 59 -0.18 -12.42 6.38
N ARG A 60 -1.30 -12.55 5.66
CA ARG A 60 -1.35 -13.10 4.31
C ARG A 60 -2.21 -12.22 3.40
N LEU A 61 -1.63 -11.75 2.29
CA LEU A 61 -2.32 -10.96 1.28
C LEU A 61 -2.61 -11.82 0.05
N ARG A 62 -3.83 -11.74 -0.47
CA ARG A 62 -4.19 -12.21 -1.81
C ARG A 62 -4.38 -11.00 -2.72
N ILE A 63 -3.87 -11.05 -3.93
CA ILE A 63 -4.09 -10.03 -4.96
C ILE A 63 -4.73 -10.73 -6.14
N GLN A 64 -6.01 -10.46 -6.38
CA GLN A 64 -6.69 -10.95 -7.56
C GLN A 64 -6.31 -10.11 -8.77
N LEU A 65 -6.16 -10.78 -9.92
CA LEU A 65 -5.79 -10.21 -11.20
C LEU A 65 -6.75 -10.71 -12.30
N PRO A 66 -6.82 -10.04 -13.47
CA PRO A 66 -7.70 -10.45 -14.56
C PRO A 66 -7.46 -11.88 -15.04
N GLY A 67 -8.54 -12.52 -15.48
CA GLY A 67 -8.51 -13.90 -15.97
C GLY A 67 -8.37 -14.93 -14.85
N ASP A 68 -8.99 -14.68 -13.70
CA ASP A 68 -9.01 -15.56 -12.53
C ASP A 68 -7.61 -15.90 -11.98
N GLN A 69 -6.65 -15.01 -12.20
CA GLN A 69 -5.29 -15.11 -11.68
C GLN A 69 -5.25 -14.56 -10.25
N GLU A 70 -4.38 -15.15 -9.42
CA GLU A 70 -4.19 -14.71 -8.04
C GLU A 70 -2.71 -14.82 -7.66
N VAL A 71 -2.21 -13.80 -6.97
CA VAL A 71 -0.93 -13.84 -6.27
C VAL A 71 -1.19 -13.91 -4.78
N VAL A 72 -0.53 -14.83 -4.10
CA VAL A 72 -0.59 -14.99 -2.65
C VAL A 72 0.76 -14.63 -2.05
N LEU A 73 0.76 -13.69 -1.12
CA LEU A 73 1.95 -13.21 -0.43
C LEU A 73 1.86 -13.48 1.07
N GLY A 74 2.93 -14.03 1.63
CA GLY A 74 3.19 -14.09 3.06
C GLY A 74 4.34 -13.15 3.47
N PRO A 75 4.73 -13.13 4.76
CA PRO A 75 5.74 -12.21 5.28
C PRO A 75 7.07 -12.29 4.52
N GLY A 76 7.62 -11.13 4.17
CA GLY A 76 8.87 -10.99 3.41
C GLY A 76 8.74 -11.21 1.90
N GLN A 77 7.53 -11.47 1.40
CA GLN A 77 7.27 -11.59 -0.03
C GLN A 77 6.63 -10.32 -0.58
N PHE A 78 6.98 -9.97 -1.83
CA PHE A 78 6.39 -8.83 -2.51
C PHE A 78 5.89 -9.18 -3.91
N HIS A 79 4.97 -8.37 -4.42
CA HIS A 79 4.55 -8.36 -5.80
C HIS A 79 4.47 -6.92 -6.31
N VAL A 80 4.85 -6.72 -7.57
CA VAL A 80 4.68 -5.43 -8.26
C VAL A 80 3.54 -5.62 -9.25
N VAL A 81 2.44 -4.89 -9.03
CA VAL A 81 1.36 -4.79 -10.00
C VAL A 81 1.81 -3.80 -11.09
N PRO A 82 1.95 -4.23 -12.35
CA PRO A 82 2.32 -3.32 -13.42
C PRO A 82 1.23 -2.28 -13.68
N ARG A 83 1.62 -1.08 -14.07
CA ARG A 83 0.69 -0.03 -14.50
C ARG A 83 -0.35 -0.50 -15.51
N GLY A 84 -1.57 -0.01 -15.36
CA GLY A 84 -2.72 -0.36 -16.18
C GLY A 84 -3.31 -1.75 -15.92
N VAL A 85 -2.72 -2.55 -15.01
CA VAL A 85 -3.28 -3.84 -14.63
C VAL A 85 -4.30 -3.65 -13.51
N GLN A 86 -5.55 -4.03 -13.79
CA GLN A 86 -6.56 -4.11 -12.75
C GLN A 86 -6.16 -5.13 -11.68
N HIS A 87 -6.44 -4.81 -10.43
CA HIS A 87 -6.16 -5.71 -9.32
C HIS A 87 -7.12 -5.46 -8.16
N ASN A 88 -7.23 -6.43 -7.27
CA ASN A 88 -8.02 -6.33 -6.04
C ASN A 88 -7.26 -7.02 -4.88
N PRO A 89 -6.66 -6.25 -3.97
CA PRO A 89 -6.07 -6.78 -2.76
C PRO A 89 -7.16 -7.27 -1.79
N ILE A 90 -6.99 -8.47 -1.24
CA ILE A 90 -7.91 -9.12 -0.31
C ILE A 90 -7.14 -9.70 0.87
N ALA A 91 -7.60 -9.37 2.07
CA ALA A 91 -7.02 -9.79 3.33
C ALA A 91 -8.08 -10.51 4.19
N ASP A 92 -8.06 -11.85 4.20
CA ASP A 92 -9.02 -12.66 4.96
C ASP A 92 -8.83 -12.50 6.50
N GLU A 93 -7.62 -12.09 6.91
CA GLU A 93 -7.23 -11.66 8.25
C GLU A 93 -6.44 -10.35 8.15
N GLU A 94 -6.20 -9.64 9.26
CA GLU A 94 -5.41 -8.40 9.20
C GLU A 94 -4.01 -8.68 8.63
N VAL A 95 -3.66 -7.95 7.59
CA VAL A 95 -2.33 -7.98 6.98
C VAL A 95 -1.69 -6.61 7.09
N GLN A 96 -0.40 -6.59 7.42
CA GLN A 96 0.39 -5.38 7.50
C GLN A 96 1.35 -5.34 6.33
N ILE A 97 1.35 -4.23 5.61
CA ILE A 97 2.10 -4.11 4.37
C ILE A 97 2.91 -2.82 4.30
N VAL A 98 3.92 -2.87 3.44
CA VAL A 98 4.60 -1.70 2.89
C VAL A 98 4.20 -1.57 1.44
N LEU A 99 3.90 -0.34 1.02
CA LEU A 99 3.69 0.02 -0.38
C LEU A 99 4.86 0.85 -0.89
N ILE A 100 5.23 0.63 -2.16
CA ILE A 100 6.05 1.58 -2.92
C ILE A 100 5.31 1.93 -4.20
N GLU A 101 5.06 3.23 -4.38
CA GLU A 101 4.31 3.78 -5.51
C GLU A 101 4.75 5.23 -5.78
N THR A 102 4.39 5.77 -6.93
CA THR A 102 4.81 7.12 -7.33
C THR A 102 4.09 8.17 -6.47
N VAL A 103 4.71 9.33 -6.24
CA VAL A 103 4.10 10.39 -5.42
C VAL A 103 2.76 10.91 -5.94
N THR A 104 2.46 10.65 -7.22
CA THR A 104 1.19 11.01 -7.89
C THR A 104 0.14 9.92 -7.82
N THR A 105 0.47 8.72 -7.31
CA THR A 105 -0.45 7.58 -7.30
C THR A 105 -1.63 7.80 -6.37
N ALA A 106 -2.83 7.76 -6.97
CA ALA A 106 -4.10 7.87 -6.27
C ALA A 106 -4.48 6.52 -5.67
N HIS A 107 -4.92 6.50 -4.40
CA HIS A 107 -5.15 5.28 -3.60
C HIS A 107 -5.93 4.17 -4.29
N THR A 108 -6.97 4.52 -5.06
CA THR A 108 -7.82 3.54 -5.77
C THR A 108 -7.93 3.88 -7.26
N GLY A 109 -6.87 4.48 -7.81
CA GLY A 109 -6.85 4.98 -9.19
C GLY A 109 -7.97 5.97 -9.46
N ASP A 110 -8.73 5.74 -10.54
CA ASP A 110 -9.88 6.57 -10.93
C ASP A 110 -11.19 6.21 -10.21
N VAL A 111 -11.20 5.14 -9.39
CA VAL A 111 -12.38 4.71 -8.64
C VAL A 111 -12.40 5.43 -7.30
N VAL A 112 -13.52 6.06 -6.94
CA VAL A 112 -13.69 6.71 -5.63
C VAL A 112 -14.81 6.02 -4.86
N VAL A 113 -14.46 5.46 -3.69
CA VAL A 113 -15.36 4.79 -2.74
C VAL A 113 -15.24 5.41 -1.34
N GLU A 114 -16.10 5.02 -0.40
CA GLU A 114 -16.09 5.55 0.98
C GLU A 114 -14.74 5.40 1.69
N GLY A 115 -13.96 4.37 1.35
CA GLY A 115 -12.60 4.13 1.87
C GLY A 115 -11.44 4.75 1.07
N THR A 116 -11.71 5.52 0.00
CA THR A 116 -10.65 6.15 -0.79
C THR A 116 -10.02 7.31 0.00
N VAL A 117 -8.72 7.23 0.29
CA VAL A 117 -7.98 8.26 1.03
C VAL A 117 -7.12 9.08 0.06
N PRO A 118 -7.31 10.40 -0.06
CA PRO A 118 -6.50 11.24 -0.93
C PRO A 118 -5.06 11.38 -0.40
N VAL A 119 -4.08 11.51 -1.30
CA VAL A 119 -2.64 11.49 -0.98
C VAL A 119 -2.27 12.51 0.11
N GLU A 120 -2.88 13.69 0.11
CA GLU A 120 -2.58 14.75 1.09
C GLU A 120 -2.93 14.34 2.53
N ARG A 121 -3.87 13.40 2.70
CA ARG A 121 -4.24 12.84 4.00
C ARG A 121 -3.40 11.63 4.40
N GLN A 122 -2.61 11.09 3.47
CA GLN A 122 -1.69 9.98 3.73
C GLN A 122 -0.33 10.48 4.24
N LEU A 123 -0.01 11.76 4.05
CA LEU A 123 1.30 12.33 4.37
C LEU A 123 1.58 12.26 5.88
N GLY A 124 2.54 11.42 6.26
CA GLY A 124 3.12 11.41 7.60
C GLY A 124 4.18 12.50 7.78
N ALA A 125 4.61 12.69 9.03
CA ALA A 125 5.80 13.48 9.33
C ALA A 125 7.05 12.60 9.17
N PHE A 126 7.65 12.62 7.98
CA PHE A 126 8.90 11.90 7.69
C PHE A 126 9.92 12.85 7.05
N ARG A 127 11.17 12.82 7.54
CA ARG A 127 12.34 13.49 6.95
C ARG A 127 13.61 12.77 7.34
#